data_AF-A0A963H5L6-F1
#
_entry.id   AF-A0A963H5L6-F1
#
_cell.length_a   1.000
_cell.length_b   1.000
_cell.length_c   1.000
_cell.angle_alpha   90.00
_cell.angle_beta   90.00
_cell.angle_gamma   90.00
#
_symmetry.space_group_name_H-M   'P 1'
#
loop_
_entity.id
_entity.type
_entity.pdbx_description
1 polymer ?
#
loop_
_entity_poly.entity_id
_entity_poly.type
_entity_poly.pdbx_seq_one_letter_code
_entity_poly.pdbx_strand_id
1 'polypeptide(L)' 'MRFDPEDWRYCPRCGGDLADACIDDHARRVCPDTACGFIAWGNPVPVVCALIECLDRGGQMLLARNVAWPAGRFALVTG' A
#
# COMPACT_ATOMS: atom_id res chain seq x y z
N MET A 1 -5.44 3.16 -2.82
CA MET A 1 -4.17 3.76 -3.25
C MET A 1 -3.29 2.60 -3.66
N ARG A 2 -3.05 2.42 -4.96
CA ARG A 2 -2.04 1.46 -5.40
C ARG A 2 -0.69 2.16 -5.28
N PHE A 3 0.27 1.47 -4.69
CA PHE A 3 1.62 1.95 -4.54
C PHE A 3 2.41 1.27 -5.65
N ASP A 4 2.49 1.93 -6.81
CA ASP A 4 3.08 1.39 -8.04
C ASP A 4 4.40 2.15 -8.28
N PRO A 5 5.55 1.67 -7.74
CA PRO A 5 6.80 2.41 -7.79
C PRO A 5 7.39 2.49 -9.20
N GLU A 6 6.93 1.63 -10.11
CA GLU A 6 7.28 1.64 -11.54
C GLU A 6 6.94 2.96 -12.24
N ASP A 7 5.90 3.66 -11.79
CA ASP A 7 5.47 4.94 -12.35
C ASP A 7 6.23 6.15 -11.78
N TRP A 8 7.18 5.93 -10.85
CA TRP A 8 7.86 7.03 -10.17
C TRP A 8 8.89 7.71 -11.07
N ARG A 9 8.76 9.03 -11.17
CA ARG A 9 9.65 9.88 -11.97
C ARG A 9 10.82 10.43 -11.17
N TYR A 10 10.58 10.82 -9.92
CA TYR A 10 11.56 11.51 -9.08
C TYR A 10 11.88 10.72 -7.81
N CYS A 11 13.14 10.78 -7.38
CA CYS A 11 13.63 10.14 -6.17
C CYS A 11 13.05 10.84 -4.94
N PRO A 12 12.39 10.12 -4.01
CA PRO A 12 11.81 10.72 -2.81
C PRO A 12 12.86 11.18 -1.79
N ARG A 13 14.13 10.77 -1.94
CA ARG A 13 15.22 11.13 -1.02
C ARG A 13 15.97 12.38 -1.45
N CYS A 14 16.24 12.55 -2.74
CA CYS A 14 17.07 13.65 -3.25
C CYS A 14 16.41 14.53 -4.33
N GLY A 15 15.24 14.16 -4.84
CA GLY A 15 14.52 14.90 -5.89
C GLY A 15 15.04 14.72 -7.31
N GLY A 16 16.16 14.01 -7.51
CA GLY A 16 16.69 13.69 -8.84
C GLY A 16 15.81 12.72 -9.62
N ASP A 17 16.05 12.58 -10.93
CA ASP A 17 15.32 11.65 -11.79
C ASP A 17 15.61 10.19 -11.42
N LEU A 18 14.58 9.35 -11.46
CA LEU A 18 14.74 7.89 -11.37
C LEU A 18 14.95 7.30 -12.77
N ALA A 19 15.75 6.24 -12.84
CA ALA A 19 16.00 5.46 -14.04
C ALA A 19 15.58 4.00 -13.84
N ASP A 20 15.36 3.28 -14.94
CA ASP A 20 15.11 1.84 -14.89
C ASP A 20 16.43 1.08 -14.70
N ALA A 21 16.41 0.05 -13.84
CA ALA A 21 17.49 -0.91 -13.68
C ALA A 21 16.94 -2.31 -13.40
N CYS A 22 17.70 -3.33 -13.79
CA CYS A 22 17.42 -4.71 -13.42
C CYS A 22 18.14 -5.05 -12.11
N ILE A 23 17.39 -5.34 -11.04
CA ILE A 23 17.91 -5.77 -9.73
C ILE A 23 17.13 -7.01 -9.30
N ASP A 24 17.85 -8.08 -8.97
CA ASP A 24 17.29 -9.39 -8.61
C ASP A 24 16.31 -9.92 -9.68
N ASP A 25 16.66 -9.80 -10.96
CA ASP A 25 15.84 -10.18 -12.12
C ASP A 25 14.49 -9.43 -12.24
N HIS A 26 14.35 -8.30 -11.54
CA HIS A 26 13.19 -7.43 -11.62
C HIS A 26 13.56 -6.04 -12.15
N ALA A 27 12.72 -5.49 -13.04
CA ALA A 27 12.80 -4.08 -13.42
C ALA A 27 12.38 -3.20 -12.24
N ARG A 28 13.23 -2.23 -11.88
CA ARG A 28 13.01 -1.32 -10.75
C ARG A 28 13.39 0.10 -11.12
N ARG A 29 12.71 1.06 -10.49
CA ARG A 29 13.09 2.48 -10.53
C ARG A 29 14.17 2.73 -9.48
N VAL A 30 15.31 3.26 -9.93
CA VAL A 30 16.50 3.49 -9.09
C VAL A 30 17.01 4.92 -9.25
N CYS A 31 17.57 5.46 -8.19
CA CYS A 31 18.27 6.74 -8.23
C CYS A 31 19.71 6.50 -8.75
N PRO A 32 20.12 7.11 -9.87
CA PRO A 32 21.45 6.89 -10.45
C PRO A 32 22.57 7.55 -9.65
N ASP A 33 22.26 8.52 -8.78
CA ASP A 33 23.22 9.10 -7.84
C ASP A 33 23.68 8.04 -6.84
N THR A 34 24.95 7.64 -6.95
CA THR A 34 25.59 6.62 -6.10
C THR A 34 25.73 7.06 -4.65
N ALA A 35 25.73 8.36 -4.36
CA ALA A 35 25.68 8.87 -3.00
C ALA A 35 24.30 8.71 -2.36
N CYS A 36 23.23 8.66 -3.17
CA CYS A 36 21.85 8.45 -2.71
C CYS A 36 21.45 6.98 -2.64
N GLY A 37 21.69 6.23 -3.73
CA GLY A 37 21.48 4.79 -3.82
C GLY A 37 20.04 4.31 -3.58
N PHE A 38 19.02 5.16 -3.75
CA PHE A 38 17.63 4.78 -3.54
C PHE A 38 17.15 3.76 -4.59
N ILE A 39 16.43 2.73 -4.14
CA ILE A 39 15.76 1.73 -4.98
C ILE A 39 14.29 1.68 -4.57
N ALA A 40 13.39 1.77 -5.55
CA ALA A 40 11.96 1.64 -5.35
C ALA A 40 11.55 0.15 -5.32
N TRP A 41 11.54 -0.45 -4.13
CA TRP A 41 11.30 -1.89 -3.96
C TRP A 41 9.86 -2.35 -4.19
N GLY A 42 8.88 -1.47 -3.98
CA GLY A 42 7.46 -1.81 -4.13
C GLY A 42 6.95 -2.77 -3.06
N ASN A 43 7.44 -2.63 -1.83
CA ASN A 43 6.97 -3.44 -0.72
C ASN A 43 5.45 -3.29 -0.57
N PRO A 44 4.70 -4.40 -0.47
CA PRO A 44 3.25 -4.34 -0.35
C PRO A 44 2.84 -3.59 0.92
N VAL A 45 1.77 -2.81 0.83
CA VAL A 45 1.20 -2.11 1.98
C VAL A 45 0.53 -3.15 2.89
N PRO A 46 0.98 -3.33 4.15
CA PRO A 46 0.32 -4.25 5.06
C PRO A 46 -1.08 -3.74 5.41
N VAL A 47 -2.02 -4.66 5.57
CA VAL A 47 -3.41 -4.36 5.96
C VAL A 47 -3.80 -5.28 7.10
N VAL A 48 -4.45 -4.73 8.13
CA VAL A 48 -5.01 -5.49 9.25
C VAL A 48 -6.53 -5.54 9.13
N CYS A 49 -7.13 -6.62 9.60
CA CYS A 49 -8.57 -6.82 9.65
C CYS A 49 -9.00 -7.15 11.08
N ALA A 50 -9.98 -6.44 11.61
CA ALA A 50 -10.52 -6.67 12.94
C ALA A 50 -11.83 -7.47 12.87
N LEU A 51 -11.91 -8.56 13.63
CA LEU A 51 -13.15 -9.25 13.96
C LEU A 51 -13.63 -8.73 15.32
N ILE A 52 -14.78 -8.04 15.33
CA ILE A 52 -15.27 -7.34 16.52
C ILE A 52 -16.58 -7.98 16.96
N GLU A 53 -16.57 -8.60 18.13
CA GLU A 53 -17.75 -9.15 18.79
C GLU A 53 -18.33 -8.14 19.79
N CYS A 54 -19.62 -7.86 19.69
CA CYS A 54 -20.36 -6.99 20.59
C CYS A 54 -20.97 -7.81 21.74
N LEU A 55 -20.24 -7.93 22.85
CA LEU A 55 -20.66 -8.71 24.02
C LEU A 55 -21.94 -8.17 24.68
N ASP A 56 -22.12 -6.85 24.68
CA ASP A 56 -23.33 -6.15 25.16
C ASP A 56 -24.54 -6.34 24.23
N ARG A 57 -24.32 -6.90 23.04
CA ARG A 57 -25.33 -7.17 22.02
C ARG A 57 -25.43 -8.67 21.70
N GLY A 58 -25.22 -9.52 22.70
CA GLY A 58 -25.42 -10.96 22.58
C GLY A 58 -24.48 -11.63 21.58
N GLY A 59 -23.24 -11.16 21.47
CA GLY A 59 -22.22 -11.78 20.63
C GLY A 59 -22.36 -11.49 19.13
N GLN A 60 -23.14 -10.46 18.77
CA GLN A 60 -23.24 -10.04 17.36
C GLN A 60 -21.90 -9.52 16.84
N MET A 61 -21.61 -9.78 15.57
CA MET A 61 -20.40 -9.31 14.90
C MET A 61 -20.62 -7.95 14.24
N LEU A 62 -19.71 -7.01 14.45
CA LEU A 62 -19.75 -5.69 13.81
C LEU A 62 -19.20 -5.79 12.38
N LEU A 63 -20.00 -5.31 11.43
CA LEU A 63 -19.59 -5.06 10.06
C LEU A 63 -19.70 -3.57 9.73
N ALA A 64 -18.78 -3.07 8.91
CA ALA A 64 -18.77 -1.71 8.42
C ALA A 64 -19.06 -1.66 6.92
N ARG A 65 -19.63 -0.54 6.47
CA ARG A 65 -19.76 -0.23 5.04
C ARG A 65 -18.92 1.00 4.75
N ASN A 66 -17.96 0.87 3.84
CA ASN A 66 -17.27 2.04 3.30
C ASN A 66 -18.29 2.92 2.53
N VAL A 67 -18.26 4.23 2.77
CA VAL A 67 -19.16 5.19 2.12
C VAL A 67 -19.08 5.16 0.58
N ALA A 68 -17.93 4.77 0.03
CA ALA A 68 -17.73 4.66 -1.42
C ALA A 68 -18.31 3.36 -2.03
N TRP A 69 -18.84 2.43 -1.24
CA TRP A 69 -19.35 1.15 -1.73
C TRP A 69 -20.85 1.19 -2.04
N PRO A 70 -21.32 0.36 -3.00
CA PRO A 70 -22.74 0.16 -3.25
C PRO A 70 -23.52 -0.18 -1.97
N ALA A 71 -24.79 0.25 -1.92
CA ALA A 71 -25.68 -0.08 -0.82
C ALA A 71 -25.80 -1.60 -0.59
N GLY A 72 -25.94 -2.00 0.66
CA GLY A 72 -26.05 -3.41 1.05
C GLY A 72 -24.73 -4.19 1.11
N ARG A 73 -23.58 -3.58 0.78
CA ARG A 73 -22.27 -4.22 0.93
C ARG A 73 -21.61 -3.85 2.25
N PHE A 74 -21.24 -4.86 3.03
CA PHE A 74 -20.59 -4.72 4.32
C PHE A 74 -19.36 -5.63 4.39
N ALA A 75 -18.37 -5.25 5.18
CA ALA A 75 -17.15 -6.02 5.43
C ALA A 75 -16.67 -5.82 6.87
N LEU A 76 -15.64 -6.54 7.26
CA LEU A 76 -14.92 -6.28 8.50
C LEU A 76 -14.19 -4.93 8.44
N VAL A 77 -13.90 -4.38 9.62
CA VAL A 77 -13.11 -3.15 9.72
C VAL A 77 -11.67 -3.47 9.32
N THR A 78 -11.14 -2.75 8.34
CA THR A 78 -9.79 -2.94 7.77
C THR A 78 -9.05 -1.61 7.67
N GLY A 79 -7.71 -1.66 7.74
CA GLY A 79 -6.84 -0.47 7.68
C GLY A 79 -5.38 -0.81 7.56
#